data_AF-A0A5B7JKB8-F1
#
_entry.id   AF-A0A5B7JKB8-F1
#
_cell.length_a   1.000
_cell.length_b   1.000
_cell.length_c   1.000
_cell.angle_alpha   90.00
_cell.angle_beta   90.00
_cell.angle_gamma   90.00
#
_symmetry.space_group_name_H-M   'P 1'
#
loop_
_entity.id
_entity.type
_entity.pdbx_description
1 polymer ?
#
loop_
_entity_poly.entity_id
_entity_poly.type
_entity_poly.pdbx_seq_one_letter_code
_entity_poly.pdbx_strand_id
1 'polypeptide(L)' 'MLLSLATGGVGLNLVGGNHLFMLDMHWNPQMEAQACDRIYRVGQTKPVTIHRLHSHKHVVVVVKQG' A
#
# COMPACT_ATOMS: atom_id res chain seq x y z
N MET A 1 -10.05 -3.96 5.20
CA MET A 1 -10.54 -2.55 5.14
C MET A 1 -10.37 -2.06 3.72
N LEU A 2 -11.38 -1.39 3.16
CA LEU A 2 -11.30 -0.76 1.84
C LEU A 2 -11.18 0.75 2.01
N LEU A 3 -10.27 1.37 1.27
CA LEU A 3 -10.02 2.81 1.32
C LEU A 3 -9.86 3.35 -0.09
N SER A 4 -10.27 4.59 -0.32
CA SER A 4 -9.90 5.33 -1.53
C SER A 4 -8.42 5.67 -1.49
N LEU A 5 -7.77 5.69 -2.67
CA LEU A 5 -6.38 6.10 -2.80
C LEU A 5 -6.15 7.55 -2.36
N ALA A 6 -7.18 8.41 -2.46
CA ALA A 6 -7.16 9.78 -1.93
C ALA A 6 -7.04 9.83 -0.40
N THR A 7 -7.50 8.80 0.31
CA THR A 7 -7.32 8.66 1.77
C THR A 7 -5.84 8.39 2.13
N GLY A 8 -5.00 8.11 1.12
CA GLY A 8 -3.54 8.19 1.22
C GLY A 8 -3.03 9.57 1.65
N GLY A 9 -3.80 10.66 1.59
CA GLY A 9 -3.36 11.99 2.04
C GLY A 9 -3.49 12.26 3.55
N VAL A 10 -4.34 11.54 4.28
CA VAL A 10 -4.85 12.00 5.60
C VAL A 10 -4.15 11.41 6.84
N GLY A 11 -3.03 10.72 6.69
CA GLY A 11 -2.17 10.31 7.82
C GLY A 11 -2.59 9.05 8.60
N LEU A 12 -3.45 8.19 8.05
CA LEU A 12 -3.88 6.94 8.72
C LEU A 12 -2.71 6.01 9.10
N ASN A 13 -2.85 5.26 10.20
CA ASN A 13 -1.89 4.25 10.61
C ASN A 13 -2.47 2.85 10.38
N LEU A 14 -1.89 2.08 9.46
CA LEU A 14 -2.37 0.76 9.04
C LEU A 14 -1.40 -0.37 9.40
N VAL A 15 -0.50 -0.13 10.35
CA VAL A 15 0.52 -1.09 10.83
C VAL A 15 -0.07 -2.45 11.27
N GLY A 16 -1.36 -2.50 11.65
CA GLY A 16 -2.03 -3.77 11.97
C GLY A 16 -2.23 -4.72 10.78
N GLY A 17 -2.19 -4.23 9.55
CA GLY A 17 -2.30 -5.03 8.32
C GLY A 17 -0.95 -5.26 7.65
N ASN A 18 -0.84 -6.32 6.85
CA ASN A 18 0.39 -6.65 6.11
C ASN A 18 0.16 -7.05 4.64
N HIS A 19 -1.09 -6.97 4.15
CA HIS A 19 -1.42 -7.13 2.72
C HIS A 19 -2.14 -5.87 2.23
N LEU A 20 -1.61 -5.23 1.19
CA LEU A 20 -2.20 -4.08 0.52
C LEU A 20 -2.56 -4.46 -0.92
N PHE A 21 -3.82 -4.27 -1.30
CA PHE A 21 -4.30 -4.47 -2.67
C PHE A 21 -4.57 -3.12 -3.31
N MET A 22 -3.80 -2.79 -4.35
CA MET A 22 -4.00 -1.62 -5.20
C MET A 22 -4.83 -2.05 -6.40
N LEU A 23 -6.10 -1.66 -6.36
CA LEU A 23 -7.09 -2.03 -7.37
C LEU A 23 -7.04 -1.12 -8.61
N ASP A 24 -6.71 0.16 -8.40
CA ASP A 24 -6.64 1.16 -9.46
C ASP A 24 -5.25 1.81 -9.49
N MET A 25 -4.70 1.99 -10.68
CA MET A 25 -3.44 2.71 -10.89
C MET A 25 -3.72 4.20 -11.00
N HIS A 26 -3.10 4.98 -10.11
CA HIS A 26 -3.28 6.42 -10.12
C HIS A 26 -2.22 7.08 -11.00
N TRP A 27 -2.61 8.09 -11.79
CA TRP A 27 -1.70 8.79 -12.71
C TRP A 27 -0.50 9.44 -11.98
N ASN A 28 -0.72 9.84 -10.72
CA ASN A 28 0.33 10.36 -9.85
C ASN A 28 0.92 9.23 -8.99
N PRO A 29 2.18 8.81 -9.21
CA PRO A 29 2.84 7.75 -8.45
C PRO A 29 3.15 8.15 -7.00
N GLN A 30 3.26 9.44 -6.68
CA GLN A 30 3.50 9.89 -5.30
C GLN A 30 2.30 9.59 -4.40
N MET A 31 1.08 9.66 -4.91
CA MET A 31 -0.12 9.29 -4.13
C MET A 31 -0.12 7.80 -3.77
N GLU A 32 0.33 6.94 -4.69
CA GLU A 32 0.48 5.52 -4.43
C GLU A 32 1.55 5.22 -3.38
N ALA A 33 2.72 5.87 -3.50
CA ALA A 33 3.80 5.74 -2.53
C ALA A 33 3.32 6.16 -1.13
N GLN A 34 2.63 7.31 -1.04
CA GLN A 34 2.08 7.82 0.19
C GLN A 34 1.04 6.88 0.83
N ALA A 35 0.24 6.18 0.02
CA ALA A 35 -0.69 5.17 0.50
C ALA A 35 0.04 3.92 1.02
N CYS A 36 1.13 3.49 0.35
CA CYS A 36 1.96 2.37 0.80
C CYS A 36 2.65 2.65 2.13
N ASP A 37 3.10 3.89 2.37
CA ASP A 37 3.74 4.32 3.63
C ASP A 37 2.82 4.22 4.85
N ARG A 38 1.51 3.99 4.66
CA ARG A 38 0.56 3.81 5.77
C ARG A 38 0.60 2.43 6.38
N ILE A 39 0.94 1.42 5.60
CA ILE A 39 1.05 0.03 6.02
C ILE A 39 2.52 -0.36 6.26
N TYR A 40 3.43 0.13 5.42
CA TYR A 40 4.87 0.01 5.59
C TYR A 40 5.38 1.23 6.37
N ARG A 41 5.25 1.18 7.71
CA ARG A 41 5.57 2.28 8.61
C ARG A 41 6.29 1.77 9.86
N VAL A 42 6.97 2.68 10.56
CA VAL A 42 7.52 2.43 11.91
C VAL A 42 6.45 1.77 12.80
N GLY A 43 6.82 0.65 13.43
CA GLY A 43 5.94 -0.19 14.24
C GLY A 43 5.42 -1.44 13.51
N GLN A 44 5.61 -1.54 12.19
CA GLN A 44 5.32 -2.76 11.44
C GLN A 44 6.34 -3.85 11.75
N THR A 45 5.85 -4.99 12.23
CA THR A 45 6.68 -6.15 12.61
C THR A 45 6.57 -7.30 11.61
N LYS A 46 5.60 -7.24 10.70
CA LYS A 46 5.35 -8.28 9.69
C LYS A 46 5.85 -7.83 8.32
N PRO A 47 6.32 -8.76 7.47
CA PRO A 47 6.59 -8.45 6.07
C PRO A 47 5.30 -7.98 5.39
N VAL A 48 5.38 -6.85 4.69
CA VAL A 48 4.25 -6.24 3.99
C VAL A 48 4.26 -6.69 2.54
N THR A 49 3.14 -7.19 2.05
CA THR A 49 2.94 -7.57 0.65
C THR A 49 2.03 -6.57 -0.05
N ILE A 50 2.50 -6.00 -1.15
CA ILE A 50 1.76 -5.05 -1.98
C ILE A 50 1.40 -5.76 -3.29
N HIS A 51 0.11 -5.90 -3.52
CA HIS A 51 -0.49 -6.46 -4.72
C HIS A 51 -0.96 -5.33 -5.63
N ARG A 52 -0.37 -5.20 -6.81
CA ARG A 52 -0.79 -4.25 -7.85
C ARG A 52 -1.52 -5.01 -8.95
N LEU A 53 -2.80 -4.69 -9.14
CA LEU A 53 -3.63 -5.29 -10.17
C LEU A 53 -3.67 -4.35 -11.37
N HIS A 54 -3.11 -4.79 -12.48
CA HIS A 54 -3.25 -4.15 -13.78
C HIS A 54 -4.18 -5.03 -14.62
N SER A 55 -4.87 -4.43 -15.59
CA SER A 55 -5.88 -5.12 -16.43
C SER A 55 -5.44 -6.49 -16.98
N HIS A 56 -4.15 -6.70 -17.25
CA HIS A 56 -3.61 -7.98 -17.73
C HIS A 56 -2.43 -8.51 -16.90
N LYS A 57 -2.11 -7.89 -15.75
CA LYS A 57 -0.90 -8.22 -14.99
C LYS A 57 -1.11 -8.04 -13.50
N HIS A 58 -0.77 -9.07 -12.73
CA HIS A 58 -0.67 -8.99 -11.28
C HIS A 58 0.80 -8.89 -10.90
N VAL A 59 1.16 -7.81 -10.21
CA VAL A 59 2.53 -7.60 -9.71
C VAL A 59 2.50 -7.64 -8.20
N VAL A 60 3.39 -8.44 -7.61
CA VAL A 60 3.51 -8.61 -6.16
C VAL A 60 4.88 -8.13 -5.72
N VAL A 61 4.90 -7.25 -4.73
CA VAL A 61 6.11 -6.73 -4.10
C VAL A 61 6.06 -7.05 -2.62
N VAL A 62 7.11 -7.70 -2.09
CA VAL A 62 7.25 -7.96 -0.66
C VAL A 62 8.27 -6.99 -0.09
N VAL A 63 7.86 -6.19 0.87
CA VAL A 63 8.69 -5.19 1.55
C VAL A 63 8.93 -5.66 2.98
N LYS A 64 10.20 -5.72 3.39
CA LYS A 64 10.60 -6.01 4.77
C LYS A 64 11.14 -4.72 5.40
N GLN A 65 10.67 -4.40 6.60
CA GLN A 65 11.29 -3.35 7.41
C GLN A 65 12.70 -3.83 7.77
N GLY A 66 13.70 -2.98 7.53
CA GLY A 66 15.10 -3.20 7.92
C GLY A 66 15.33 -2.84 9.37
#